data_AF-A0A4P9ZJ48-F1
#
_entry.id   AF-A0A4P9ZJ48-F1
#
_cell.length_a   1.000
_cell.length_b   1.000
_cell.length_c   1.000
_cell.angle_alpha   90.00
_cell.angle_beta   90.00
_cell.angle_gamma   90.00
#
_symmetry.space_group_name_H-M   'P 1'
#
loop_
_entity.id
_entity.type
_entity.pdbx_description
1 polymer ?
#
loop_
_entity_poly.entity_id
_entity_poly.type
_entity_poly.pdbx_seq_one_letter_code
_entity_poly.pdbx_strand_id
1 'polypeptide(L)'
;MTPAATIPAAELYVPLIFWFNRNPGLALPLIALMYHDVKINISFRPAVKFYKTSNNNPLATIPVLQNVSLYIDYIFLEAPERRMFSQMNHENLIEQLQFDREESYSNASIMQKLNFSHPTKELIWVIQPDVNVVSGVNRWMDFTDNGTGPNPYAGNDPLVDAKIQLNTHDRISTRAAAYFNLLQAYYHHSRCPSTGIYLYSFTLEPEKHQPSGSINMSRIEGVNLKMTLSTGTSPVRVYPYAVNYNVLRITSGMGGLAYTN
;
A
#
# COMPACT_ATOMS: atom_id res chain seq x y z
N MET A 1 -9.35 -18.17 -20.63
CA MET A 1 -10.18 -17.08 -21.22
C MET A 1 -9.94 -17.07 -22.71
N THR A 2 -10.98 -17.25 -23.52
CA THR A 2 -10.89 -17.07 -24.97
C THR A 2 -10.64 -15.59 -25.28
N PRO A 3 -9.70 -15.24 -26.15
CA PRO A 3 -9.47 -13.85 -26.54
C PRO A 3 -10.74 -13.24 -27.15
N ALA A 4 -11.22 -12.13 -26.59
CA ALA A 4 -12.29 -11.36 -27.21
C ALA A 4 -11.79 -10.65 -28.46
N ALA A 5 -12.61 -10.57 -29.51
CA ALA A 5 -12.28 -9.88 -30.76
C ALA A 5 -12.16 -8.35 -30.58
N THR A 6 -12.77 -7.79 -29.53
CA THR A 6 -12.76 -6.36 -29.19
C THR A 6 -12.63 -6.18 -27.68
N ILE A 7 -11.99 -5.10 -27.24
CA ILE A 7 -11.95 -4.71 -25.83
C ILE A 7 -13.17 -3.82 -25.57
N PRO A 8 -14.13 -4.23 -24.71
CA PRO A 8 -15.28 -3.41 -24.39
C PRO A 8 -14.87 -2.19 -23.57
N ALA A 9 -15.64 -1.10 -23.70
CA ALA A 9 -15.53 0.01 -22.77
C ALA A 9 -16.00 -0.45 -21.38
N ALA A 10 -15.28 -0.03 -20.34
CA ALA A 10 -15.60 -0.35 -18.96
C ALA A 10 -15.58 0.92 -18.11
N GLU A 11 -16.59 1.07 -17.26
CA GLU A 11 -16.65 2.10 -16.24
C GLU A 11 -16.14 1.51 -14.92
N LEU A 12 -15.23 2.21 -14.26
CA LEU A 12 -14.58 1.76 -13.02
C LEU A 12 -14.79 2.80 -11.92
N TYR A 13 -15.28 2.34 -10.77
CA TYR A 13 -15.35 3.14 -9.55
C TYR A 13 -14.21 2.71 -8.62
N VAL A 14 -13.26 3.60 -8.37
CA VAL A 14 -12.08 3.32 -7.53
C VAL A 14 -12.18 4.15 -6.24
N PRO A 15 -12.45 3.53 -5.08
CA PRO A 15 -12.50 4.25 -3.81
C PRO A 15 -11.10 4.66 -3.35
N LEU A 16 -10.94 5.91 -2.91
CA LEU A 16 -9.73 6.38 -2.27
C LEU A 16 -9.75 5.96 -0.78
N ILE A 17 -8.63 5.43 -0.29
CA ILE A 17 -8.55 4.79 1.04
C ILE A 17 -7.72 5.60 2.05
N PHE A 18 -7.84 6.94 2.02
CA PHE A 18 -7.22 7.79 3.03
C PHE A 18 -7.88 7.63 4.40
N TRP A 19 -7.23 8.11 5.46
CA TRP A 19 -7.74 8.04 6.82
C TRP A 19 -9.15 8.65 6.99
N PHE A 20 -9.46 9.74 6.26
CA PHE A 20 -10.76 10.40 6.28
C PHE A 20 -11.83 9.73 5.40
N ASN A 21 -11.49 8.68 4.65
CA ASN A 21 -12.44 7.90 3.85
C ASN A 21 -12.90 6.60 4.54
N ARG A 22 -12.24 6.20 5.62
CA ARG A 22 -12.49 4.91 6.29
C ARG A 22 -13.54 5.00 7.38
N ASN A 23 -13.63 6.14 8.06
CA ASN A 23 -14.53 6.34 9.19
C ASN A 23 -15.09 7.76 9.14
N PRO A 24 -16.43 7.96 9.19
CA PRO A 24 -17.03 9.30 9.24
C PRO A 24 -16.58 10.13 10.45
N GLY A 25 -16.17 9.49 11.56
CA GLY A 25 -15.64 10.20 12.74
C GLY A 25 -14.29 10.91 12.51
N LEU A 26 -13.63 10.64 11.37
CA LEU A 26 -12.40 11.29 10.94
C LEU A 26 -12.61 12.10 9.66
N ALA A 27 -13.84 12.50 9.35
CA ALA A 27 -14.10 13.35 8.20
C ALA A 27 -13.26 14.64 8.30
N LEU A 28 -12.64 15.04 7.19
CA LEU A 28 -11.77 16.21 7.15
C LEU A 28 -12.62 17.50 7.30
N PRO A 29 -12.46 18.29 8.39
CA PRO A 29 -13.31 19.45 8.62
C PRO A 29 -12.85 20.64 7.77
N LEU A 30 -13.35 20.73 6.53
CA LEU A 30 -13.01 21.81 5.59
C LEU A 30 -13.35 23.20 6.12
N ILE A 31 -14.39 23.31 6.96
CA ILE A 31 -14.74 24.59 7.60
C ILE A 31 -13.65 25.08 8.58
N ALA A 32 -12.88 24.17 9.17
CA ALA A 32 -11.77 24.52 10.05
C ALA A 32 -10.47 24.80 9.29
N LEU A 33 -10.45 24.59 7.97
CA LEU A 33 -9.30 24.76 7.07
C LEU A 33 -9.51 25.95 6.11
N MET A 34 -10.03 27.07 6.61
CA MET A 34 -10.37 28.24 5.78
C MET A 34 -9.19 28.83 5.00
N TYR A 35 -7.97 28.71 5.52
CA TYR A 35 -6.76 29.27 4.92
C TYR A 35 -5.84 28.20 4.32
N HIS A 36 -6.32 26.96 4.16
CA HIS A 36 -5.52 25.86 3.65
C HIS A 36 -6.23 25.14 2.50
N ASP A 37 -5.58 25.11 1.33
CA ASP A 37 -6.08 24.38 0.16
C ASP A 37 -5.92 22.87 0.33
N VAL A 38 -7.00 22.12 0.16
CA VAL A 38 -6.96 20.66 0.05
C VAL A 38 -6.93 20.26 -1.43
N LYS A 39 -5.87 19.58 -1.86
CA LYS A 39 -5.65 19.16 -3.25
C LYS A 39 -5.41 17.66 -3.34
N ILE A 40 -6.00 17.01 -4.35
CA ILE A 40 -5.77 15.60 -4.66
C ILE A 40 -5.10 15.53 -6.03
N ASN A 41 -3.88 15.01 -6.07
CA ASN A 41 -3.12 14.84 -7.30
C ASN A 41 -3.21 13.38 -7.75
N ILE A 42 -3.72 13.15 -8.96
CA ILE A 42 -3.87 11.83 -9.55
C ILE A 42 -2.97 11.74 -10.79
N SER A 43 -2.11 10.72 -10.84
CA SER A 43 -1.29 10.42 -12.01
C SER A 43 -1.74 9.10 -12.63
N PHE A 44 -2.02 9.11 -13.93
CA PHE A 44 -2.46 7.93 -14.66
C PHE A 44 -1.27 7.24 -15.35
N ARG A 45 -1.28 5.91 -15.35
CA ARG A 45 -0.34 5.13 -16.16
C ARG A 45 -0.75 5.18 -17.65
N PRO A 46 0.20 5.00 -18.58
CA PRO A 46 -0.11 4.94 -20.01
C PRO A 46 -1.10 3.81 -20.35
N ALA A 47 -2.00 4.06 -21.30
CA ALA A 47 -3.06 3.12 -21.72
C ALA A 47 -2.53 1.73 -22.13
N VAL A 48 -1.32 1.66 -22.72
CA VAL A 48 -0.63 0.44 -23.16
C VAL A 48 -0.39 -0.55 -21.99
N LYS A 49 -0.38 -0.07 -20.74
CA LYS A 49 -0.17 -0.90 -19.56
C LYS A 49 -1.45 -1.56 -19.03
N PHE A 50 -2.62 -1.20 -19.53
CA PHE A 50 -3.93 -1.67 -19.03
C PHE A 50 -4.56 -2.78 -19.86
N TYR A 51 -4.03 -3.08 -21.05
CA TYR A 51 -4.55 -4.17 -21.88
C TYR A 51 -3.43 -5.14 -22.29
N LYS A 52 -3.86 -6.32 -22.74
CA LYS A 52 -3.01 -7.34 -23.34
C LYS A 52 -3.71 -7.91 -24.57
N THR A 53 -2.96 -8.08 -25.66
CA THR A 53 -3.44 -8.73 -26.88
C THR A 53 -3.00 -10.20 -26.90
N SER A 54 -3.82 -11.07 -27.50
CA SER A 54 -3.54 -12.51 -27.56
C SER A 54 -2.33 -12.87 -28.42
N ASN A 55 -1.97 -11.99 -29.36
CA ASN A 55 -0.85 -12.15 -30.28
C ASN A 55 0.38 -11.31 -29.89
N ASN A 56 0.37 -10.66 -28.71
CA ASN A 56 1.38 -9.70 -28.26
C ASN A 56 1.67 -8.53 -29.24
N ASN A 57 0.84 -8.33 -30.27
CA ASN A 57 0.96 -7.20 -31.18
C ASN A 57 0.26 -5.97 -30.57
N PRO A 58 0.79 -4.76 -30.76
CA PRO A 58 0.11 -3.55 -30.30
C PRO A 58 -1.24 -3.41 -31.03
N LEU A 59 -2.25 -2.86 -30.33
CA LEU A 59 -3.51 -2.50 -30.98
C LEU A 59 -3.24 -1.41 -32.04
N ALA A 60 -3.93 -1.51 -33.18
CA ALA A 60 -3.87 -0.47 -34.22
C ALA A 60 -4.36 0.89 -33.71
N THR A 61 -5.29 0.89 -32.75
CA THR A 61 -5.78 2.09 -32.06
C THR A 61 -5.59 1.92 -30.56
N ILE A 62 -4.89 2.86 -29.94
CA ILE A 62 -4.67 2.87 -28.49
C ILE A 62 -5.96 3.38 -27.81
N PRO A 63 -6.54 2.64 -26.85
CA PRO A 63 -7.68 3.10 -26.07
C PRO A 63 -7.36 4.40 -25.34
N VAL A 64 -8.32 5.34 -25.32
CA VAL A 64 -8.22 6.61 -24.60
C VAL A 64 -9.22 6.64 -23.45
N LEU A 65 -8.82 7.26 -22.34
CA LEU A 65 -9.74 7.57 -21.24
C LEU A 65 -10.71 8.66 -21.72
N GLN A 66 -12.00 8.36 -21.76
CA GLN A 66 -13.01 9.30 -22.24
C GLN A 66 -13.41 10.31 -21.15
N ASN A 67 -13.85 9.81 -19.99
CA ASN A 67 -14.33 10.62 -18.88
C ASN A 67 -13.61 10.25 -17.58
N VAL A 68 -13.25 11.27 -16.81
CA VAL A 68 -12.68 11.13 -15.47
C VAL A 68 -13.39 12.13 -14.57
N SER A 69 -14.07 11.65 -13.53
CA SER A 69 -14.76 12.46 -12.54
C SER A 69 -14.35 12.03 -11.13
N LEU A 70 -14.21 13.01 -10.23
CA LEU A 70 -13.96 12.77 -8.81
C LEU A 70 -15.24 13.08 -8.04
N TYR A 71 -15.75 12.08 -7.31
CA TYR A 71 -16.89 12.23 -6.42
C TYR A 71 -16.40 12.45 -4.99
N ILE A 72 -17.00 13.41 -4.29
CA ILE A 72 -16.68 13.76 -2.91
C ILE A 72 -17.99 13.86 -2.13
N ASP A 73 -18.08 13.11 -1.05
CA ASP A 73 -19.23 13.15 -0.15
C ASP A 73 -19.01 14.22 0.92
N TYR A 74 -19.88 15.25 0.93
CA TYR A 74 -19.85 16.34 1.90
C TYR A 74 -20.84 16.08 3.03
N ILE A 75 -20.41 16.36 4.26
CA ILE A 75 -21.26 16.32 5.45
C ILE A 75 -21.64 17.76 5.82
N PHE A 76 -22.94 18.05 5.82
CA PHE A 76 -23.46 19.36 6.18
C PHE A 76 -23.91 19.37 7.64
N LEU A 77 -23.25 20.19 8.45
CA LEU A 77 -23.54 20.35 9.88
C LEU A 77 -24.54 21.48 10.13
N GLU A 78 -25.34 21.35 11.19
CA GLU A 78 -26.23 22.43 11.63
C GLU A 78 -25.44 23.62 12.19
N ALA A 79 -26.09 24.78 12.26
CA ALA A 79 -25.47 26.03 12.70
C ALA A 79 -24.67 25.98 14.03
N PRO A 80 -25.15 25.34 15.12
CA PRO A 80 -24.39 25.29 16.36
C PRO A 80 -23.11 24.45 16.24
N GLU A 81 -23.20 23.25 15.67
CA GLU A 81 -22.06 22.35 15.47
C GLU A 81 -21.05 22.95 14.48
N ARG A 82 -21.54 23.55 13.39
CA ARG A 82 -20.71 24.25 12.41
C ARG A 82 -19.87 25.37 13.04
N ARG A 83 -20.46 26.16 13.95
CA ARG A 83 -19.73 27.19 14.70
C ARG A 83 -18.67 26.59 15.62
N MET A 84 -19.02 25.51 16.33
CA MET A 84 -18.10 24.77 17.19
C MET A 84 -16.88 24.28 16.40
N PHE A 85 -17.09 23.64 15.25
CA PHE A 85 -16.00 23.16 14.39
C PHE A 85 -15.12 24.28 13.82
N SER A 86 -15.68 25.45 13.53
CA SER A 86 -14.87 26.58 13.01
C SER A 86 -13.99 27.27 14.07
N GLN A 87 -14.37 27.18 15.35
CA GLN A 87 -13.73 27.92 16.44
C GLN A 87 -12.81 27.06 17.29
N MET A 88 -13.11 25.77 17.42
CA MET A 88 -12.29 24.86 18.23
C MET A 88 -11.03 24.43 17.51
N ASN A 89 -10.00 24.16 18.30
CA ASN A 89 -8.80 23.49 17.82
C ASN A 89 -9.09 21.98 17.73
N HIS A 90 -8.73 21.37 16.61
CA HIS A 90 -8.91 19.93 16.38
C HIS A 90 -7.56 19.23 16.37
N GLU A 91 -7.48 18.09 17.05
CA GLU A 91 -6.35 17.18 16.94
C GLU A 91 -6.87 15.81 16.51
N ASN A 92 -6.58 15.45 15.27
CA ASN A 92 -7.00 14.16 14.71
C ASN A 92 -5.80 13.22 14.69
N LEU A 93 -5.95 12.05 15.30
CA LEU A 93 -5.05 10.94 15.05
C LEU A 93 -5.31 10.46 13.61
N ILE A 94 -4.28 10.45 12.79
CA ILE A 94 -4.37 10.04 11.38
C ILE A 94 -3.43 8.87 11.11
N GLU A 95 -3.72 8.16 10.03
CA GLU A 95 -2.86 7.11 9.49
C GLU A 95 -2.23 7.58 8.18
N GLN A 96 -0.95 7.28 8.01
CA GLN A 96 -0.19 7.55 6.80
C GLN A 96 0.41 6.26 6.26
N LEU A 97 0.48 6.16 4.94
CA LEU A 97 1.20 5.10 4.25
C LEU A 97 2.58 5.62 3.89
N GLN A 98 3.62 4.95 4.39
CA GLN A 98 4.98 5.13 3.92
C GLN A 98 5.32 4.04 2.93
N PHE A 99 5.92 4.44 1.82
CA PHE A 99 6.52 3.57 0.82
C PHE A 99 7.98 3.99 0.71
N ASP A 100 8.88 3.05 1.01
CA ASP A 100 10.30 3.23 0.67
C ASP A 100 10.50 2.80 -0.79
N ARG A 101 11.70 2.92 -1.33
CA ARG A 101 11.98 2.56 -2.72
C ARG A 101 11.78 1.07 -3.01
N GLU A 102 11.36 0.79 -4.26
CA GLU A 102 11.45 -0.56 -4.81
C GLU A 102 12.91 -0.92 -5.12
N GLU A 103 13.33 -2.13 -4.76
CA GLU A 103 14.64 -2.67 -5.11
C GLU A 103 14.49 -4.02 -5.79
N SER A 104 15.21 -4.23 -6.89
CA SER A 104 15.28 -5.51 -7.60
C SER A 104 16.50 -6.30 -7.14
N TYR A 105 16.30 -7.57 -6.83
CA TYR A 105 17.37 -8.48 -6.44
C TYR A 105 17.43 -9.70 -7.34
N SER A 106 18.65 -10.16 -7.65
CA SER A 106 18.92 -11.42 -8.35
C SER A 106 19.41 -12.54 -7.42
N ASN A 107 19.83 -12.18 -6.20
CA ASN A 107 20.41 -13.12 -5.25
C ASN A 107 19.31 -13.81 -4.43
N ALA A 108 19.56 -15.07 -4.03
CA ALA A 108 18.66 -15.81 -3.15
C ALA A 108 18.54 -15.17 -1.77
N SER A 109 19.67 -14.81 -1.16
CA SER A 109 19.68 -14.15 0.15
C SER A 109 19.82 -12.65 -0.04
N ILE A 110 18.85 -11.91 0.51
CA ILE A 110 18.75 -10.46 0.36
C ILE A 110 18.58 -9.80 1.73
N MET A 111 19.12 -8.60 1.86
CA MET A 111 18.93 -7.76 3.03
C MET A 111 18.54 -6.36 2.55
N GLN A 112 17.29 -5.99 2.80
CA GLN A 112 16.78 -4.67 2.51
C GLN A 112 16.73 -3.85 3.78
N LYS A 113 17.42 -2.69 3.78
CA LYS A 113 17.30 -1.71 4.85
C LYS A 113 16.06 -0.86 4.59
N LEU A 114 15.16 -0.82 5.57
CA LEU A 114 13.92 -0.05 5.53
C LEU A 114 14.11 1.27 6.27
N ASN A 115 13.76 2.38 5.62
CA ASN A 115 13.86 3.73 6.20
C ASN A 115 12.47 4.30 6.50
N PHE A 116 11.83 3.74 7.52
CA PHE A 116 10.52 4.20 7.98
C PHE A 116 10.62 5.06 9.25
N SER A 117 9.66 5.97 9.41
CA SER A 117 9.52 6.88 10.54
C SER A 117 8.20 6.65 11.28
N HIS A 118 8.03 7.32 12.42
CA HIS A 118 6.83 7.39 13.24
C HIS A 118 6.40 6.06 13.92
N PRO A 119 5.41 6.12 14.84
CA PRO A 119 4.77 4.92 15.38
C PRO A 119 4.08 4.11 14.28
N THR A 120 4.72 3.02 13.87
CA THR A 120 4.29 2.13 12.80
C THR A 120 3.42 1.01 13.36
N LYS A 121 2.27 0.77 12.72
CA LYS A 121 1.29 -0.28 13.03
C LYS A 121 1.76 -1.63 12.51
N GLU A 122 2.16 -1.67 11.25
CA GLU A 122 2.50 -2.90 10.55
C GLU A 122 3.51 -2.62 9.43
N LEU A 123 4.29 -3.64 9.11
CA LEU A 123 5.09 -3.70 7.88
C LEU A 123 4.40 -4.63 6.91
N ILE A 124 4.27 -4.19 5.67
CA ILE A 124 3.78 -5.00 4.56
C ILE A 124 4.87 -4.95 3.50
N TRP A 125 5.27 -6.08 2.95
CA TRP A 125 6.14 -6.08 1.79
C TRP A 125 5.59 -7.02 0.73
N VAL A 126 5.73 -6.59 -0.52
CA VAL A 126 5.27 -7.34 -1.69
C VAL A 126 6.49 -7.73 -2.50
N ILE A 127 6.52 -8.99 -2.91
CA ILE A 127 7.59 -9.56 -3.70
C ILE A 127 7.01 -9.90 -5.07
N GLN A 128 7.59 -9.34 -6.13
CA GLN A 128 7.07 -9.52 -7.49
C GLN A 128 8.22 -9.79 -8.46
N PRO A 129 8.17 -10.85 -9.27
CA PRO A 129 9.15 -11.06 -10.33
C PRO A 129 9.19 -9.89 -11.32
N ASP A 130 10.38 -9.41 -11.68
CA ASP A 130 10.57 -8.28 -12.61
C ASP A 130 9.89 -8.54 -13.96
N VAL A 131 9.93 -9.79 -14.43
CA VAL A 131 9.33 -10.23 -15.70
C VAL A 131 7.83 -9.98 -15.79
N ASN A 132 7.11 -9.94 -14.66
CA ASN A 132 5.68 -9.67 -14.63
C ASN A 132 5.36 -8.19 -14.88
N VAL A 133 6.33 -7.31 -14.58
CA VAL A 133 6.22 -5.85 -14.66
C VAL A 133 6.74 -5.30 -15.99
N VAL A 134 7.44 -6.12 -16.79
CA VAL A 134 7.96 -5.74 -18.11
C VAL A 134 6.82 -5.36 -19.06
N SER A 135 7.05 -4.30 -19.85
CA SER A 135 6.11 -3.81 -20.86
C SER A 135 5.73 -4.93 -21.83
N GLY A 136 4.43 -5.16 -21.99
CA GLY A 136 3.87 -6.22 -22.85
C GLY A 136 3.44 -7.49 -22.10
N VAL A 137 3.93 -7.72 -20.87
CA VAL A 137 3.45 -8.79 -19.99
C VAL A 137 2.31 -8.29 -19.11
N ASN A 138 2.47 -7.10 -18.51
CA ASN A 138 1.45 -6.36 -17.73
C ASN A 138 0.75 -7.20 -16.64
N ARG A 139 1.47 -8.11 -15.96
CA ARG A 139 0.93 -8.97 -14.90
C ARG A 139 1.05 -8.29 -13.53
N TRP A 140 0.36 -7.15 -13.39
CA TRP A 140 0.49 -6.27 -12.22
C TRP A 140 0.14 -6.93 -10.88
N MET A 141 -0.76 -7.91 -10.88
CA MET A 141 -1.25 -8.59 -9.68
C MET A 141 -0.72 -10.03 -9.55
N ASP A 142 0.24 -10.44 -10.39
CA ASP A 142 0.89 -11.74 -10.26
C ASP A 142 2.18 -11.58 -9.46
N PHE A 143 2.12 -12.01 -8.21
CA PHE A 143 3.23 -12.00 -7.26
C PHE A 143 3.83 -13.40 -7.06
N THR A 144 3.35 -14.40 -7.80
CA THR A 144 3.86 -15.77 -7.70
C THR A 144 5.19 -15.93 -8.44
N ASP A 145 5.97 -16.94 -8.08
CA ASP A 145 7.27 -17.25 -8.70
C ASP A 145 7.17 -17.76 -10.15
N ASN A 146 5.95 -17.92 -10.70
CA ASN A 146 5.73 -18.57 -11.98
C ASN A 146 6.37 -17.83 -13.15
N GLY A 147 6.75 -16.56 -12.99
CA GLY A 147 7.45 -15.76 -13.99
C GLY A 147 6.86 -15.93 -15.40
N THR A 148 7.54 -16.67 -16.28
CA THR A 148 7.16 -16.92 -17.69
C THR A 148 6.32 -18.18 -17.93
N GLY A 149 5.84 -18.85 -16.89
CA GLY A 149 5.10 -20.10 -17.00
C GLY A 149 3.79 -20.00 -17.81
N PRO A 150 3.29 -21.15 -18.30
CA PRO A 150 2.11 -21.21 -19.17
C PRO A 150 0.82 -20.80 -18.44
N ASN A 151 0.78 -20.94 -17.10
CA ASN A 151 -0.38 -20.65 -16.27
C ASN A 151 -0.13 -19.39 -15.40
N PRO A 152 -0.46 -18.17 -15.87
CA PRO A 152 -0.31 -16.97 -15.05
C PRO A 152 -1.11 -17.12 -13.74
N TYR A 153 -0.61 -16.53 -12.64
CA TYR A 153 -1.21 -16.57 -11.30
C TYR A 153 -1.22 -17.95 -10.60
N ALA A 154 -0.56 -18.96 -11.17
CA ALA A 154 -0.52 -20.33 -10.63
C ALA A 154 0.89 -20.77 -10.15
N GLY A 155 1.77 -19.83 -9.82
CA GLY A 155 3.08 -20.14 -9.26
C GLY A 155 3.05 -20.41 -7.76
N ASN A 156 4.23 -20.78 -7.23
CA ASN A 156 4.48 -20.89 -5.82
C ASN A 156 4.92 -19.55 -5.22
N ASP A 157 5.26 -19.61 -3.94
CA ASP A 157 5.72 -18.47 -3.16
C ASP A 157 7.15 -18.04 -3.57
N PRO A 158 7.39 -16.77 -3.94
CA PRO A 158 8.73 -16.27 -4.26
C PRO A 158 9.63 -16.13 -3.01
N LEU A 159 9.06 -16.22 -1.80
CA LEU A 159 9.77 -16.18 -0.52
C LEU A 159 9.84 -17.58 0.07
N VAL A 160 11.02 -17.98 0.53
CA VAL A 160 11.19 -19.20 1.33
C VAL A 160 11.01 -18.86 2.81
N ASP A 161 11.82 -17.92 3.29
CA ASP A 161 11.80 -17.45 4.67
C ASP A 161 12.25 -16.00 4.82
N ALA A 162 11.90 -15.40 5.95
CA ALA A 162 12.32 -14.04 6.30
C ALA A 162 12.50 -13.87 7.81
N LYS A 163 13.25 -12.82 8.16
CA LYS A 163 13.31 -12.27 9.52
C LYS A 163 13.44 -10.75 9.51
N ILE A 164 13.01 -10.14 10.59
CA ILE A 164 13.12 -8.71 10.83
C ILE A 164 14.16 -8.47 11.91
N GLN A 165 15.13 -7.62 11.62
CA GLN A 165 16.11 -7.14 12.58
C GLN A 165 15.88 -5.67 12.90
N LEU A 166 16.02 -5.34 14.17
CA LEU A 166 16.04 -3.96 14.65
C LEU A 166 17.45 -3.69 15.18
N ASN A 167 18.12 -2.73 14.56
CA ASN A 167 19.54 -2.47 14.71
C ASN A 167 20.35 -3.76 14.42
N THR A 168 21.05 -4.27 15.43
CA THR A 168 21.86 -5.50 15.35
C THR A 168 21.13 -6.75 15.85
N HIS A 169 19.92 -6.61 16.42
CA HIS A 169 19.22 -7.71 17.09
C HIS A 169 18.05 -8.24 16.26
N ASP A 170 17.83 -9.56 16.32
CA ASP A 170 16.67 -10.21 15.73
C ASP A 170 15.42 -9.86 16.54
N ARG A 171 14.46 -9.15 15.93
CA ARG A 171 13.13 -8.91 16.53
C ARG A 171 12.26 -10.16 16.49
N ILE A 172 12.46 -10.96 15.45
CA ILE A 172 11.87 -12.27 15.27
C ILE A 172 12.91 -13.19 14.65
N SER A 173 12.89 -14.46 15.05
CA SER A 173 13.67 -15.52 14.40
C SER A 173 13.26 -15.67 12.93
N THR A 174 14.08 -16.33 12.12
CA THR A 174 13.67 -16.74 10.76
C THR A 174 12.39 -17.55 10.80
N ARG A 175 11.42 -17.19 9.95
CA ARG A 175 10.14 -17.88 9.77
C ARG A 175 9.87 -18.07 8.29
N ALA A 176 9.22 -19.17 7.94
CA ALA A 176 8.81 -19.46 6.57
C ALA A 176 7.81 -18.42 6.04
N ALA A 177 7.72 -18.25 4.73
CA ALA A 177 6.83 -17.29 4.07
C ALA A 177 5.35 -17.40 4.51
N ALA A 178 4.86 -18.63 4.70
CA ALA A 178 3.50 -18.89 5.19
C ALA A 178 3.20 -18.24 6.55
N TYR A 179 4.21 -18.01 7.40
CA TYR A 179 4.04 -17.27 8.66
C TYR A 179 3.58 -15.83 8.39
N PHE A 180 4.22 -15.14 7.44
CA PHE A 180 3.93 -13.73 7.15
C PHE A 180 2.76 -13.55 6.17
N ASN A 181 2.49 -14.53 5.30
CA ASN A 181 1.38 -14.46 4.36
C ASN A 181 0.05 -14.94 4.99
N LEU A 182 0.07 -16.09 5.68
CA LEU A 182 -1.16 -16.73 6.19
C LEU A 182 -1.34 -16.48 7.69
N LEU A 183 -0.35 -16.80 8.51
CA LEU A 183 -0.54 -16.83 9.97
C LEU A 183 -0.70 -15.42 10.57
N GLN A 184 0.14 -14.48 10.14
CA GLN A 184 0.05 -13.07 10.54
C GLN A 184 -1.29 -12.46 10.11
N ALA A 185 -1.75 -12.75 8.89
CA ALA A 185 -3.06 -12.32 8.41
C ALA A 185 -4.20 -12.95 9.22
N TYR A 186 -4.10 -14.24 9.55
CA TYR A 186 -5.10 -14.94 10.37
C TYR A 186 -5.27 -14.33 11.76
N TYR A 187 -4.18 -13.85 12.39
CA TYR A 187 -4.26 -13.26 13.72
C TYR A 187 -4.76 -11.81 13.73
N HIS A 188 -4.45 -11.02 12.70
CA HIS A 188 -4.58 -9.56 12.76
C HIS A 188 -5.50 -8.96 11.69
N HIS A 189 -5.83 -9.70 10.63
CA HIS A 189 -6.64 -9.21 9.51
C HIS A 189 -7.90 -10.04 9.30
N SER A 190 -8.87 -9.42 8.63
CA SER A 190 -10.11 -10.06 8.23
C SER A 190 -9.93 -11.09 7.12
N ARG A 191 -8.85 -10.99 6.33
CA ARG A 191 -8.59 -11.87 5.18
C ARG A 191 -7.10 -12.09 4.93
N CYS A 192 -6.74 -13.30 4.51
CA CYS A 192 -5.41 -13.61 4.02
C CYS A 192 -5.18 -13.00 2.62
N PRO A 193 -4.06 -12.31 2.39
CA PRO A 193 -3.71 -11.78 1.08
C PRO A 193 -3.30 -12.89 0.11
N SER A 194 -3.23 -12.57 -1.18
CA SER A 194 -2.64 -13.47 -2.19
C SER A 194 -1.16 -13.75 -1.88
N THR A 195 -0.67 -14.92 -2.30
CA THR A 195 0.76 -15.28 -2.24
C THR A 195 1.62 -14.17 -2.83
N GLY A 196 2.80 -13.92 -2.24
CA GLY A 196 3.69 -12.82 -2.64
C GLY A 196 3.46 -11.50 -1.89
N ILE A 197 2.40 -11.40 -1.07
CA ILE A 197 2.16 -10.30 -0.14
C ILE A 197 2.38 -10.81 1.28
N TYR A 198 3.25 -10.16 2.04
CA TYR A 198 3.60 -10.57 3.39
C TYR A 198 3.38 -9.43 4.36
N LEU A 199 2.98 -9.76 5.57
CA LEU A 199 2.73 -8.77 6.61
C LEU A 199 3.32 -9.19 7.95
N TYR A 200 3.65 -8.17 8.74
CA TYR A 200 4.04 -8.31 10.13
C TYR A 200 3.43 -7.17 10.95
N SER A 201 2.47 -7.50 11.81
CA SER A 201 1.79 -6.50 12.66
C SER A 201 2.54 -6.30 13.98
N PHE A 202 2.67 -5.03 14.39
CA PHE A 202 3.06 -4.64 15.75
C PHE A 202 1.84 -4.29 16.63
N THR A 203 0.65 -4.41 16.07
CA THR A 203 -0.63 -4.08 16.71
C THR A 203 -1.48 -5.32 16.87
N LEU A 204 -2.42 -5.30 17.81
CA LEU A 204 -3.39 -6.39 17.92
C LEU A 204 -4.40 -6.36 16.77
N GLU A 205 -4.86 -5.16 16.40
CA GLU A 205 -5.92 -4.95 15.41
C GLU A 205 -5.53 -3.81 14.44
N PRO A 206 -4.73 -4.09 13.39
CA PRO A 206 -4.24 -3.08 12.45
C PRO A 206 -5.34 -2.44 11.58
N GLU A 207 -6.48 -3.12 11.40
CA GLU A 207 -7.59 -2.60 10.59
C GLU A 207 -8.44 -1.55 11.33
N LYS A 208 -8.38 -1.53 12.67
CA LYS A 208 -9.12 -0.56 13.47
C LYS A 208 -8.35 0.75 13.59
N HIS A 209 -9.12 1.84 13.67
CA HIS A 209 -8.56 3.16 13.90
C HIS A 209 -7.94 3.28 15.30
N GLN A 210 -8.63 2.74 16.30
CA GLN A 210 -8.18 2.76 17.70
C GLN A 210 -6.81 2.07 17.82
N PRO A 211 -5.78 2.77 18.33
CA PRO A 211 -4.46 2.19 18.51
C PRO A 211 -4.48 0.99 19.46
N SER A 212 -3.87 -0.11 19.03
CA SER A 212 -3.78 -1.37 19.76
C SER A 212 -2.34 -1.92 19.83
N GLY A 213 -1.36 -1.02 19.68
CA GLY A 213 0.06 -1.31 19.62
C GLY A 213 0.74 -0.45 18.56
N SER A 214 2.05 -0.28 18.66
CA SER A 214 2.89 0.30 17.60
C SER A 214 4.36 0.12 17.95
N ILE A 215 5.23 0.28 16.96
CA ILE A 215 6.67 0.44 17.16
C ILE A 215 7.12 1.80 16.63
N ASN A 216 7.90 2.54 17.41
CA ASN A 216 8.38 3.86 16.99
C ASN A 216 9.63 3.72 16.10
N MET A 217 9.45 3.70 14.79
CA MET A 217 10.55 3.53 13.84
C MET A 217 11.49 4.73 13.80
N SER A 218 11.03 5.94 14.16
CA SER A 218 11.91 7.12 14.28
C SER A 218 12.94 7.03 15.42
N ARG A 219 12.84 6.01 16.29
CA ARG A 219 13.79 5.78 17.39
C ARG A 219 14.71 4.59 17.12
N ILE A 220 14.60 3.97 15.95
CA ILE A 220 15.37 2.79 15.57
C ILE A 220 16.34 3.21 14.45
N GLU A 221 17.62 2.91 14.60
CA GLU A 221 18.67 3.36 13.67
C GLU A 221 18.65 2.59 12.35
N GLY A 222 18.26 1.31 12.40
CA GLY A 222 18.13 0.49 11.20
C GLY A 222 17.13 -0.63 11.38
N VAL A 223 16.16 -0.69 10.47
CA VAL A 223 15.25 -1.83 10.33
C VAL A 223 15.71 -2.62 9.12
N ASN A 224 16.17 -3.85 9.32
CA ASN A 224 16.64 -4.70 8.23
C ASN A 224 15.69 -5.86 8.02
N LEU A 225 15.13 -5.95 6.81
CA LEU A 225 14.35 -7.09 6.36
C LEU A 225 15.30 -8.06 5.64
N LYS A 226 15.56 -9.21 6.28
CA LYS A 226 16.39 -10.27 5.73
C LYS A 226 15.48 -11.35 5.16
N MET A 227 15.65 -11.68 3.89
CA MET A 227 14.80 -12.64 3.18
C MET A 227 15.66 -13.65 2.42
N THR A 228 15.12 -14.85 2.29
CA THR A 228 15.61 -15.90 1.39
C THR A 228 14.55 -16.15 0.34
N LEU A 229 14.85 -15.81 -0.91
CA LEU A 229 13.96 -15.97 -2.07
C LEU A 229 14.10 -17.36 -2.69
N SER A 230 13.00 -17.88 -3.26
CA SER A 230 13.04 -19.10 -4.08
C SER A 230 13.63 -18.76 -5.45
N THR A 231 14.83 -19.24 -5.76
CA THR A 231 15.52 -18.87 -7.00
C THR A 231 15.08 -19.71 -8.21
N GLY A 232 14.68 -19.01 -9.28
CA GLY A 232 14.37 -19.54 -10.61
C GLY A 232 14.45 -18.46 -11.70
N THR A 233 15.67 -18.08 -12.10
CA THR A 233 16.05 -17.31 -13.32
C THR A 233 15.58 -15.86 -13.54
N SER A 234 14.64 -15.30 -12.80
CA SER A 234 14.24 -13.87 -12.97
C SER A 234 14.49 -13.03 -11.72
N PRO A 235 15.06 -11.81 -11.85
CA PRO A 235 15.14 -10.86 -10.74
C PRO A 235 13.75 -10.59 -10.14
N VAL A 236 13.74 -10.21 -8.87
CA VAL A 236 12.52 -9.99 -8.09
C VAL A 236 12.56 -8.62 -7.44
N ARG A 237 11.47 -7.87 -7.59
CA ARG A 237 11.25 -6.57 -6.93
C ARG A 237 10.62 -6.74 -5.58
N VAL A 238 11.13 -5.99 -4.60
CA VAL A 238 10.54 -5.90 -3.28
C VAL A 238 10.00 -4.49 -3.08
N TYR A 239 8.71 -4.42 -2.71
CA TYR A 239 8.01 -3.18 -2.40
C TYR A 239 7.66 -3.15 -0.91
N PRO A 240 8.44 -2.45 -0.08
CA PRO A 240 8.14 -2.32 1.33
C PRO A 240 7.18 -1.15 1.61
N TYR A 241 6.22 -1.39 2.48
CA TYR A 241 5.24 -0.45 2.96
C TYR A 241 5.16 -0.49 4.49
N ALA A 242 4.86 0.66 5.08
CA ALA A 242 4.55 0.78 6.49
C ALA A 242 3.33 1.67 6.69
N VAL A 243 2.43 1.28 7.59
CA VAL A 243 1.31 2.13 8.01
C VAL A 243 1.66 2.74 9.35
N ASN A 244 1.72 4.07 9.45
CA ASN A 244 2.08 4.75 10.69
C ASN A 244 0.99 5.71 11.17
N TYR A 245 1.03 6.02 12.46
CA TYR A 245 0.27 7.09 13.05
C TYR A 245 0.98 8.44 12.91
N ASN A 246 0.18 9.50 12.81
CA ASN A 246 0.60 10.88 12.97
C ASN A 246 -0.58 11.69 13.55
N VAL A 247 -0.35 12.94 13.93
CA VAL A 247 -1.39 13.83 14.46
C VAL A 247 -1.56 15.01 13.51
N LEU A 248 -2.75 15.19 12.97
CA LEU A 248 -3.14 16.38 12.23
C LEU A 248 -3.74 17.39 13.21
N ARG A 249 -3.07 18.53 13.36
CA ARG A 249 -3.55 19.65 14.16
C ARG A 249 -4.18 20.70 13.26
N ILE A 250 -5.38 21.13 13.60
CA ILE A 250 -6.10 22.19 12.89
C ILE A 250 -6.40 23.30 13.89
N THR A 251 -5.82 24.47 13.67
CA THR A 251 -5.94 25.63 14.55
C THR A 251 -6.04 26.90 13.72
N SER A 252 -6.96 27.80 14.08
CA SER A 252 -7.09 29.12 13.44
C SER A 252 -7.18 29.09 11.90
N GLY A 253 -7.91 28.12 11.33
CA GLY A 253 -8.11 28.03 9.88
C GLY A 253 -6.98 27.33 9.10
N MET A 254 -5.93 26.84 9.78
CA MET A 254 -4.79 26.16 9.15
C MET A 254 -4.58 24.77 9.75
N GLY A 255 -4.18 23.81 8.91
CA GLY A 255 -3.90 22.44 9.30
C GLY A 255 -2.43 22.07 9.08
N GLY A 256 -1.82 21.39 10.05
CA GLY A 256 -0.43 20.93 9.96
C GLY A 256 -0.23 19.58 10.65
N LEU A 257 0.72 18.80 10.16
CA LEU A 257 1.15 17.57 10.82
C LEU A 257 2.02 17.90 12.03
N ALA A 258 1.81 17.21 13.13
CA ALA A 258 2.61 17.39 14.34
C ALA A 258 4.05 16.88 14.18
N TYR A 259 4.27 15.86 13.33
CA TYR A 259 5.57 15.23 13.11
C TYR A 259 5.86 15.11 11.61
N THR A 260 7.08 15.45 11.19
CA THR A 260 7.48 15.56 9.76
C THR A 260 8.75 14.76 9.39
N ASN A 261 9.18 13.83 10.24
CA ASN A 261 10.39 13.00 10.05
C ASN A 261 10.22 11.88 9.03
#